data_AF-A0A9N9H6R0-F1
#
_entry.id   AF-A0A9N9H6R0-F1
#
_cell.length_a   1.000
_cell.length_b   1.000
_cell.length_c   1.000
_cell.angle_alpha   90.00
_cell.angle_beta   90.00
_cell.angle_gamma   90.00
#
_symmetry.space_group_name_H-M   'P 1'
#
loop_
_entity.id
_entity.type
_entity.pdbx_description
1 polymer ?
#
loop_
_entity_poly.entity_id
_entity_poly.type
_entity_poly.pdbx_seq_one_letter_code
_entity_poly.pdbx_strand_id
1 'polypeptide(L)'
;MPMRINQIRNILVCIVCLAVIFLAWRVNIFINDLTYLAQQTGERVVGILEKGVDELELVRRSSEQFMGEAEKAAENIKERMRTPIISGPWSRGCSSLHGCHKGYCWAGCAGIFGSVEGFEWCYTKNTSDGDYVKCSSDKDCDGCW
;
A
#
# COMPACT_ATOMS: atom_id res chain seq x y z
N MET A 1 -95.19 6.45 22.74
CA MET A 1 -94.64 6.96 21.46
C MET A 1 -93.33 6.24 21.17
N PRO A 2 -93.32 5.22 20.28
CA PRO A 2 -92.08 4.53 19.90
C PRO A 2 -91.29 5.43 18.98
N MET A 3 -90.42 6.27 19.55
CA MET A 3 -89.33 6.88 18.77
C MET A 3 -88.48 5.74 18.23
N ARG A 4 -88.68 5.54 16.94
CA ARG A 4 -88.15 4.60 15.97
C ARG A 4 -86.70 4.19 16.28
N ILE A 5 -86.52 2.94 16.72
CA ILE A 5 -85.22 2.23 16.83
C ILE A 5 -84.33 2.44 15.58
N ASN A 6 -84.95 2.60 14.41
CA ASN A 6 -84.25 2.91 13.15
C ASN A 6 -83.51 4.26 13.15
N GLN A 7 -84.00 5.28 13.87
CA GLN A 7 -83.33 6.58 13.99
C GLN A 7 -82.04 6.45 14.82
N ILE A 8 -82.08 5.72 15.93
CA ILE A 8 -80.91 5.47 16.77
C ILE A 8 -79.85 4.67 16.00
N ARG A 9 -80.27 3.65 15.24
CA ARG A 9 -79.36 2.86 14.39
C ARG A 9 -78.66 3.72 13.34
N ASN A 10 -79.39 4.63 12.69
CA ASN A 10 -78.81 5.53 11.68
C ASN A 10 -77.80 6.51 12.31
N ILE A 11 -78.13 7.07 13.47
CA ILE A 11 -77.21 7.97 14.21
C ILE A 11 -75.93 7.22 14.59
N LEU A 12 -76.04 5.99 15.08
CA LEU A 12 -74.88 5.18 15.46
C LEU A 12 -73.98 4.85 14.26
N VAL A 13 -74.59 4.52 13.11
CA VAL A 13 -73.85 4.32 11.85
C VAL A 13 -73.14 5.61 11.42
N CYS A 14 -73.80 6.76 11.50
CA CYS A 14 -73.17 8.05 11.18
C CYS A 14 -71.98 8.35 12.10
N ILE A 15 -72.10 8.12 13.40
CA ILE A 15 -71.00 8.33 14.36
C ILE A 15 -69.81 7.43 14.04
N VAL A 16 -70.06 6.14 13.77
CA VAL A 16 -69.00 5.19 13.40
C VAL A 16 -68.33 5.60 12.09
N CYS A 17 -69.10 6.00 11.07
CA CYS A 17 -68.54 6.47 9.80
C CYS A 17 -67.67 7.72 9.99
N LEU A 18 -68.13 8.71 10.78
CA LEU A 18 -67.36 9.92 11.06
C LEU A 18 -66.08 9.61 11.85
N ALA A 19 -66.14 8.68 12.81
CA ALA A 19 -64.97 8.24 13.56
C ALA A 19 -63.93 7.56 12.65
N VAL A 20 -64.36 6.69 11.72
CA VAL A 20 -63.47 6.05 10.74
C VAL A 20 -62.84 7.08 9.81
N ILE A 21 -63.61 8.04 9.29
CA ILE A 21 -63.09 9.10 8.41
C ILE A 21 -62.06 9.96 9.17
N PHE A 22 -62.34 10.32 10.41
CA PHE A 22 -61.42 11.10 11.23
C PHE A 22 -60.12 10.35 11.53
N LEU A 23 -60.20 9.06 11.85
CA LEU A 23 -59.03 8.21 12.06
C LEU A 23 -58.21 8.08 10.77
N ALA A 24 -58.85 7.83 9.63
CA ALA A 24 -58.18 7.77 8.33
C ALA A 24 -57.44 9.08 8.00
N TRP A 25 -58.08 10.23 8.27
CA TRP A 25 -57.47 11.54 8.06
C TRP A 25 -56.25 11.76 8.97
N ARG A 26 -56.33 11.36 10.25
CA ARG A 26 -55.20 11.44 11.20
C ARG A 26 -54.03 10.56 10.79
N VAL A 27 -54.31 9.33 10.34
CA VAL A 27 -53.28 8.41 9.84
C VAL A 27 -52.60 9.00 8.60
N ASN A 28 -53.37 9.58 7.67
CA ASN A 28 -52.82 10.20 6.47
C ASN A 28 -51.88 11.38 6.79
N ILE A 29 -52.25 12.24 7.75
CA ILE A 29 -51.37 13.32 8.21
C ILE A 29 -50.08 12.76 8.81
N PHE A 30 -50.19 11.75 9.67
CA PHE A 30 -49.02 11.15 10.31
C PHE A 30 -48.07 10.51 9.29
N ILE A 31 -48.59 9.84 8.26
CA ILE A 31 -47.77 9.26 7.18
C ILE A 31 -47.07 10.35 6.37
N ASN A 32 -47.73 11.47 6.07
CA ASN A 32 -47.12 12.58 5.34
C ASN A 32 -45.98 13.22 6.15
N ASP A 33 -46.18 13.43 7.46
CA ASP A 33 -45.14 13.96 8.36
C ASP A 33 -43.94 13.03 8.45
N LEU A 34 -44.16 11.71 8.56
CA LEU A 34 -43.07 10.72 8.57
C LEU A 34 -42.30 10.70 7.25
N THR A 35 -42.99 10.83 6.11
CA THR A 35 -42.36 10.86 4.79
C THR A 35 -41.49 12.10 4.62
N TYR A 36 -41.98 13.26 5.07
CA TYR A 36 -41.24 14.51 5.04
C TYR A 36 -39.97 14.45 5.90
N LEU A 37 -40.07 13.88 7.11
CA LEU A 37 -38.92 13.68 7.99
C LEU A 37 -37.90 12.70 7.39
N ALA A 38 -38.37 11.61 6.78
CA ALA A 38 -37.49 10.65 6.11
C ALA A 38 -36.72 11.32 4.97
N GLN A 39 -37.39 12.13 4.15
CA GLN A 39 -36.76 12.88 3.06
C GLN A 39 -35.72 13.88 3.58
N GLN A 40 -36.04 14.62 4.64
CA GLN A 40 -35.12 15.58 5.26
C GLN A 40 -33.88 14.90 5.86
N THR A 41 -34.04 13.72 6.46
CA THR A 41 -32.90 12.93 6.94
C THR A 41 -32.05 12.38 5.80
N GLY A 42 -32.68 11.95 4.70
CA GLY A 42 -31.98 11.47 3.51
C GLY A 42 -31.09 12.55 2.90
N GLU A 43 -31.61 13.76 2.70
CA GLU A 43 -30.84 14.88 2.12
C GLU A 43 -29.65 15.30 3.00
N ARG A 44 -29.82 15.29 4.34
CA ARG A 44 -28.71 15.58 5.26
C ARG A 44 -27.61 14.52 5.20
N VAL A 45 -27.98 13.24 5.11
CA VAL A 45 -27.00 12.14 5.02
C VAL A 45 -26.27 12.17 3.68
N VAL A 46 -26.98 12.44 2.58
CA VAL A 46 -26.37 12.59 1.24
C VAL A 46 -25.36 13.74 1.25
N GLY A 47 -25.71 14.90 1.79
CA GLY A 47 -24.77 16.05 1.84
C GLY A 47 -23.53 15.81 2.70
N ILE A 48 -23.62 14.98 3.75
CA ILE A 48 -22.45 14.58 4.55
C ILE A 48 -21.58 13.59 3.76
N LEU A 49 -22.20 12.64 3.05
CA LEU A 49 -21.48 11.67 2.23
C LEU A 49 -20.76 12.33 1.05
N GLU A 50 -21.39 13.29 0.37
CA GLU A 50 -20.76 14.04 -0.73
C GLU A 50 -19.50 14.79 -0.26
N LYS A 51 -19.57 15.46 0.89
CA LYS A 51 -18.39 16.11 1.49
C LYS A 51 -17.27 15.12 1.80
N GLY A 52 -17.60 13.95 2.34
CA GLY A 52 -16.61 12.91 2.61
C GLY A 52 -15.98 12.33 1.34
N VAL A 53 -16.75 12.23 0.25
CA VAL A 53 -16.26 11.76 -1.05
C VAL A 53 -15.29 12.77 -1.67
N ASP A 54 -15.58 14.08 -1.59
CA ASP A 54 -14.69 15.13 -2.09
C ASP A 54 -13.33 15.16 -1.35
N GLU A 55 -13.36 15.00 -0.02
CA GLU A 55 -12.13 14.90 0.79
C GLU A 55 -11.32 13.65 0.44
N LEU A 56 -11.99 12.53 0.19
CA LEU A 56 -11.31 11.28 -0.18
C LEU A 56 -10.66 11.37 -1.58
N GLU A 57 -11.30 12.04 -2.53
CA GLU A 57 -10.75 12.23 -3.88
C GLU A 57 -9.51 13.15 -3.87
N LEU A 58 -9.47 14.15 -2.97
CA LEU A 58 -8.28 14.96 -2.73
C LEU A 58 -7.10 14.12 -2.21
N VAL A 59 -7.35 13.23 -1.25
CA VAL A 59 -6.32 12.32 -0.72
C VAL A 59 -5.83 11.36 -1.81
N ARG A 60 -6.74 10.83 -2.64
CA ARG A 60 -6.40 9.94 -3.76
C ARG A 60 -5.44 10.62 -4.74
N ARG A 61 -5.75 11.84 -5.18
CA ARG A 61 -4.87 12.62 -6.08
C ARG A 61 -3.52 12.94 -5.45
N SER A 62 -3.50 13.30 -4.16
CA SER A 62 -2.25 13.53 -3.43
C SER A 62 -1.39 12.27 -3.38
N SER A 63 -1.99 11.10 -3.13
CA SER A 63 -1.28 9.82 -3.14
C SER A 63 -0.72 9.47 -4.52
N GLU A 64 -1.48 9.71 -5.60
CA GLU A 64 -1.00 9.47 -6.97
C GLU A 64 0.21 10.35 -7.30
N GLN A 65 0.22 11.61 -6.85
CA GLN A 65 1.37 12.50 -7.02
C GLN A 65 2.60 11.98 -6.26
N PHE A 66 2.46 11.58 -5.00
CA PHE A 66 3.56 11.03 -4.21
C PHE A 66 4.14 9.75 -4.84
N MET A 67 3.28 8.86 -5.35
CA MET A 67 3.74 7.63 -5.99
C MET A 67 4.49 7.91 -7.30
N GLY A 68 4.03 8.88 -8.11
CA GLY A 68 4.75 9.30 -9.32
C GLY A 68 6.12 9.91 -9.02
N GLU A 69 6.24 10.71 -7.95
CA GLU A 69 7.53 11.25 -7.50
C GLU A 69 8.47 10.14 -7.01
N ALA A 70 7.95 9.16 -6.26
CA ALA A 70 8.71 8.01 -5.79
C ALA A 70 9.21 7.13 -6.95
N GLU A 71 8.38 6.89 -7.96
CA GLU A 71 8.77 6.12 -9.15
C GLU A 71 9.87 6.83 -9.95
N LYS A 72 9.73 8.15 -10.14
CA LYS A 72 10.78 8.97 -10.78
C LYS A 72 12.09 8.96 -10.00
N ALA A 73 12.03 8.99 -8.66
CA ALA A 73 13.20 8.87 -7.82
C ALA A 73 13.85 7.48 -7.93
N ALA A 74 13.05 6.42 -7.98
CA ALA A 74 13.52 5.05 -8.17
C ALA A 74 14.21 4.85 -9.53
N GLU A 75 13.65 5.39 -10.61
CA GLU A 75 14.28 5.34 -11.94
C GLU A 75 15.57 6.18 -11.99
N ASN A 76 15.64 7.35 -11.34
CA ASN A 76 16.91 8.11 -11.23
C ASN A 76 17.98 7.31 -10.47
N ILE A 77 17.61 6.68 -9.36
CA ILE A 77 18.51 5.81 -8.59
C ILE A 77 18.97 4.62 -9.44
N LYS A 78 18.06 4.01 -10.19
CA LYS A 78 18.36 2.92 -11.12
C LYS A 78 19.29 3.38 -12.24
N GLU A 79 19.11 4.56 -12.82
CA GLU A 79 20.04 5.13 -13.80
C GLU A 79 21.42 5.39 -13.20
N ARG A 80 21.49 5.89 -11.95
CA ARG A 80 22.75 6.01 -11.20
C ARG A 80 23.41 4.67 -10.88
N MET A 81 22.64 3.59 -10.77
CA MET A 81 23.17 2.23 -10.65
C MET A 81 23.45 1.56 -12.01
N ARG A 82 22.89 2.12 -13.10
CA ARG A 82 23.04 1.63 -14.48
C ARG A 82 24.22 2.27 -15.19
N THR A 83 24.84 3.32 -14.64
CA THR A 83 26.28 3.46 -14.89
C THR A 83 26.86 2.14 -14.45
N PRO A 84 27.53 1.37 -15.33
CA PRO A 84 28.35 0.30 -14.82
C PRO A 84 29.14 0.96 -13.68
N ILE A 85 29.10 0.37 -12.49
CA ILE A 85 30.32 0.37 -11.69
C ILE A 85 31.30 -0.07 -12.75
N ILE A 86 32.01 0.93 -13.31
CA ILE A 86 32.95 0.69 -14.35
C ILE A 86 33.72 -0.45 -13.70
N SER A 87 33.76 -1.56 -14.40
CA SER A 87 34.90 -2.44 -14.40
C SER A 87 36.15 -1.61 -14.78
N GLY A 88 36.33 -0.44 -14.16
CA GLY A 88 37.58 0.02 -13.69
C GLY A 88 38.06 -1.13 -12.83
N PRO A 89 39.33 -1.49 -13.01
CA PRO A 89 39.89 -2.64 -12.35
C PRO A 89 39.48 -2.57 -10.88
N TRP A 90 39.05 -3.69 -10.33
CA TRP A 90 39.01 -3.89 -8.88
C TRP A 90 40.43 -3.84 -8.29
N SER A 91 41.31 -2.96 -8.78
CA SER A 91 42.53 -2.51 -8.14
C SER A 91 42.19 -1.47 -7.08
N ARG A 92 41.43 -1.88 -6.06
CA ARG A 92 41.53 -1.25 -4.74
C ARG A 92 41.73 -2.27 -3.64
N GLY A 93 42.77 -3.05 -3.86
CA GLY A 93 43.53 -3.70 -2.81
C GLY A 93 44.19 -4.93 -3.37
N CYS A 94 45.38 -4.77 -3.97
CA CYS A 94 46.28 -5.91 -3.95
C CYS A 94 46.41 -6.33 -2.48
N SER A 95 46.00 -7.55 -2.18
CA SER A 95 46.03 -8.01 -0.80
C SER A 95 47.48 -8.16 -0.39
N SER A 96 47.89 -7.50 0.70
CA SER A 96 49.20 -7.78 1.32
C SER A 96 49.27 -9.19 1.90
N LEU A 97 48.11 -9.84 2.06
CA LEU A 97 47.95 -11.22 2.47
C LEU A 97 47.68 -12.07 1.24
N HIS A 98 48.73 -12.57 0.61
CA HIS A 98 48.64 -13.54 -0.48
C HIS A 98 49.69 -14.63 -0.29
N GLY A 99 49.45 -15.80 -0.88
CA GLY A 99 50.41 -16.90 -0.81
C GLY A 99 49.91 -18.19 -1.42
N CYS A 100 50.80 -19.18 -1.40
CA CYS A 100 50.56 -20.49 -1.94
C CYS A 100 50.10 -21.45 -0.85
N HIS A 101 48.85 -21.91 -0.94
CA HIS A 101 48.33 -22.87 0.03
C HIS A 101 47.65 -24.05 -0.68
N LYS A 102 48.11 -25.26 -0.34
CA LYS A 102 47.65 -26.53 -0.92
C LYS A 102 47.80 -26.60 -2.45
N GLY A 103 48.83 -25.94 -2.99
CA GLY A 103 49.15 -25.93 -4.42
C GLY A 103 48.34 -24.94 -5.24
N TYR A 104 47.60 -24.02 -4.60
CA TYR A 104 46.84 -22.96 -5.25
C TYR A 104 47.12 -21.61 -4.61
N CYS A 105 46.96 -20.54 -5.37
CA CYS A 105 47.09 -19.17 -4.88
C CYS A 105 45.86 -18.72 -4.10
N TRP A 106 46.11 -17.98 -3.03
CA TRP A 106 45.10 -17.40 -2.15
C TRP A 106 45.43 -15.95 -1.86
N ALA A 107 44.39 -15.16 -1.62
CA ALA A 107 44.49 -13.77 -1.19
C ALA A 107 43.45 -13.47 -0.09
N GLY A 108 43.74 -12.51 0.78
CA GLY A 108 42.79 -12.06 1.80
C GLY A 108 41.61 -11.33 1.17
N CYS A 109 40.40 -11.73 1.52
CA CYS A 109 39.18 -11.08 1.05
C CYS A 109 38.95 -9.75 1.78
N ALA A 110 39.00 -8.63 1.06
CA ALA A 110 38.42 -7.39 1.56
C ALA A 110 36.90 -7.50 1.47
N GLY A 111 36.23 -7.73 2.61
CA GLY A 111 34.77 -7.75 2.66
C GLY A 111 34.19 -6.45 2.09
N ILE A 112 33.13 -6.56 1.28
CA ILE A 112 32.44 -5.45 0.57
C ILE A 112 32.00 -4.32 1.53
N PHE A 113 31.99 -4.56 2.84
CA PHE A 113 31.57 -3.61 3.87
C PHE A 113 32.67 -3.16 4.83
N GLY A 114 33.95 -3.35 4.50
CA GLY A 114 35.06 -2.70 5.23
C GLY A 114 35.30 -3.15 6.67
N SER A 115 34.57 -4.16 7.16
CA SER A 115 34.79 -4.74 8.48
C SER A 115 34.53 -6.23 8.45
N VAL A 116 35.59 -7.01 8.36
CA VAL A 116 35.61 -8.31 9.03
C VAL A 116 36.98 -8.48 9.64
N GLU A 117 37.04 -8.26 10.95
CA GLU A 117 38.04 -8.86 11.82
C GLU A 117 37.92 -10.38 11.66
N GLY A 118 38.64 -10.92 10.69
CA GLY A 118 38.53 -12.31 10.28
C GLY A 118 39.32 -12.51 9.00
N PHE A 119 40.50 -13.12 9.11
CA PHE A 119 41.38 -13.42 7.99
C PHE A 119 40.77 -14.52 7.09
N GLU A 120 39.67 -14.23 6.40
CA GLU A 120 39.09 -15.15 5.43
C GLU A 120 39.94 -15.13 4.16
N TRP A 121 40.65 -16.24 3.95
CA TRP A 121 41.39 -16.51 2.73
C TRP A 121 40.42 -16.88 1.62
N CYS A 122 40.54 -16.19 0.49
CA CYS A 122 39.77 -16.45 -0.72
C CYS A 122 40.68 -17.00 -1.81
N TYR A 123 40.17 -17.98 -2.56
CA TYR A 123 40.87 -18.51 -3.71
C TYR A 123 40.98 -17.44 -4.81
N THR A 124 42.19 -17.18 -5.28
CA THR A 124 42.42 -16.29 -6.42
C THR A 124 42.16 -17.06 -7.71
N LYS A 125 41.34 -16.50 -8.60
CA LYS A 125 41.13 -17.03 -9.95
C LYS A 125 41.86 -16.10 -10.92
N ASN A 126 42.50 -16.67 -11.95
CA ASN A 126 43.07 -15.84 -12.99
C ASN A 126 41.95 -15.06 -13.69
N THR A 127 42.09 -13.74 -13.79
CA THR A 127 41.14 -12.84 -14.48
C THR A 127 40.90 -13.22 -15.95
N SER A 128 41.84 -13.96 -16.57
CA SER A 128 41.75 -14.35 -17.98
C SER A 128 40.90 -15.60 -18.22
N ASP A 129 41.04 -16.63 -17.36
CA ASP A 129 40.48 -17.96 -17.62
C ASP A 129 39.43 -18.41 -16.58
N GLY A 130 39.29 -17.70 -15.45
CA GLY A 130 38.38 -18.08 -14.37
C GLY A 130 38.79 -19.33 -13.58
N ASP A 131 39.92 -19.93 -13.94
CA ASP A 131 40.53 -21.09 -13.29
C ASP A 131 41.38 -20.70 -12.08
N TYR A 132 41.49 -21.61 -11.12
CA TYR A 132 42.34 -21.46 -9.96
C TYR A 132 43.82 -21.50 -10.36
N VAL A 133 44.58 -20.52 -9.90
CA VAL A 133 46.02 -20.46 -10.20
C VAL A 133 46.76 -21.45 -9.32
N LYS A 134 47.49 -22.38 -9.94
CA LYS A 134 48.37 -23.31 -9.23
C LYS A 134 49.69 -22.63 -8.88
N CYS A 135 50.26 -22.98 -7.74
CA CYS A 135 51.54 -22.45 -7.26
C CYS A 135 52.40 -23.54 -6.63
N SER A 136 53.71 -23.31 -6.63
CA SER A 136 54.69 -24.12 -5.89
C SER A 136 55.32 -23.34 -4.74
N SER A 137 55.25 -22.02 -4.77
CA SER A 137 55.73 -21.11 -3.74
C SER A 137 54.88 -19.84 -3.67
N ASP A 138 54.95 -19.11 -2.54
CA ASP A 138 54.19 -17.87 -2.34
C ASP A 138 54.49 -16.79 -3.39
N LYS A 139 55.70 -16.83 -3.99
CA LYS A 139 56.13 -15.88 -5.04
C LYS A 139 55.44 -16.11 -6.38
N ASP A 140 54.81 -17.26 -6.57
CA ASP A 140 54.06 -17.58 -7.79
C ASP A 140 52.67 -16.92 -7.77
N CYS A 141 52.29 -16.29 -6.66
CA CYS A 141 50.97 -15.69 -6.45
C CYS A 141 51.06 -14.17 -6.44
N ASP A 142 50.21 -13.52 -7.22
CA ASP A 142 50.03 -12.07 -7.19
C ASP A 142 48.82 -11.72 -6.33
N GLY A 143 49.02 -10.88 -5.30
CA GLY A 143 47.93 -10.40 -4.46
C GLY A 143 46.93 -9.49 -5.16
N CYS A 144 47.20 -9.10 -6.41
CA CYS A 144 46.31 -8.32 -7.26
C CYS A 144 45.39 -9.17 -8.15
N TRP A 145 45.52 -10.50 -8.14
CA TRP A 145 44.64 -11.44 -8.88
C TRP A 145 43.29 -11.66 -8.18
#